data_AF-A0A0B6Z459-F1
#
_entry.id   AF-A0A0B6Z459-F1
#
_cell.length_a   1.000
_cell.length_b   1.000
_cell.length_c   1.000
_cell.angle_alpha   90.00
_cell.angle_beta   90.00
_cell.angle_gamma   90.00
#
_symmetry.space_group_name_H-M   'P 1'
#
loop_
_entity.id
_entity.type
_entity.pdbx_description
1 polymer ?
#
loop_
_entity_poly.entity_id
_entity_poly.type
_entity_poly.pdbx_seq_one_letter_code
_entity_poly.pdbx_strand_id
1 'polypeptide(L)'
;FPTESLSEILKKEGHIQSRNLVEEICTRMKNLTDKRSIIVVAGETNGGKSTFLNVLLGEDILPTDFLHCTFAVCKIVYSEHYSIKTLD
;
A
#
# COMPACT_ATOMS: atom_id res chain seq x y z
N PHE A 1 41.63 1.81 15.52
CA PHE A 1 40.27 2.36 15.37
C PHE A 1 39.38 1.65 16.38
N PRO A 2 38.72 2.34 17.31
CA PRO A 2 37.81 1.68 18.22
C PRO A 2 36.63 1.15 17.40
N THR A 3 36.50 -0.17 17.31
CA THR A 3 35.29 -0.80 16.75
C THR A 3 34.25 -0.80 17.85
N GLU A 4 33.57 0.35 18.02
CA GLU A 4 32.34 0.37 18.80
C GLU A 4 31.42 -0.72 18.23
N SER A 5 30.90 -1.57 19.11
CA SER A 5 30.01 -2.64 18.68
C SER A 5 28.78 -2.00 18.05
N LEU A 6 28.23 -2.58 16.97
CA LEU A 6 27.03 -2.06 16.29
C LEU A 6 25.88 -1.83 17.29
N SER A 7 25.84 -2.63 18.37
CA SER A 7 24.91 -2.48 19.48
C SER A 7 25.05 -1.17 20.28
N GLU A 8 26.24 -0.57 20.34
CA GLU A 8 26.49 0.69 21.06
C GLU A 8 26.06 1.91 20.24
N ILE A 9 26.36 1.92 18.94
CA ILE A 9 25.93 2.99 18.02
C ILE A 9 24.39 3.05 17.97
N LEU A 10 23.74 1.88 17.89
CA LEU A 10 22.29 1.77 17.85
C LEU A 10 21.59 2.17 19.16
N LYS A 11 22.27 2.05 20.31
CA LYS A 11 21.77 2.54 21.61
C LYS A 11 21.90 4.05 21.75
N LYS A 12 22.95 4.64 21.15
CA LYS A 12 23.29 6.06 21.28
C LYS A 12 22.34 6.98 20.51
N GLU A 13 21.75 6.47 19.42
CA GLU A 13 20.83 7.22 18.54
C GLU A 13 19.34 7.15 18.95
N GLY A 14 19.00 6.62 20.14
CA GLY A 14 17.65 6.75 20.72
C GLY A 14 16.48 6.07 19.97
N HIS A 15 16.75 5.34 18.89
CA HIS A 15 15.71 4.79 18.02
C HIS A 15 15.21 3.38 18.39
N ILE A 16 15.82 2.68 19.35
CA ILE A 16 15.48 1.28 19.66
C ILE A 16 15.17 1.11 21.16
N GLN A 17 13.88 1.07 21.49
CA GLN A 17 13.43 0.54 22.77
C GLN A 17 13.64 -0.98 22.77
N SER A 18 14.65 -1.44 23.53
CA SER A 18 15.21 -2.80 23.54
C SER A 18 14.30 -3.90 24.11
N ARG A 19 13.07 -4.07 23.61
CA ARG A 19 12.27 -5.26 23.94
C ARG A 19 12.07 -6.26 22.80
N ASN A 20 12.28 -5.90 21.53
CA ASN A 20 12.27 -6.90 20.44
C ASN A 20 12.92 -6.42 19.12
N LEU A 21 14.24 -6.19 19.13
CA LEU A 21 15.01 -5.75 17.95
C LEU A 21 14.83 -6.66 16.72
N VAL A 22 14.75 -7.97 16.96
CA VAL A 22 14.54 -8.98 15.90
C VAL A 22 13.19 -8.76 15.22
N GLU A 23 12.14 -8.48 15.98
CA GLU A 23 10.80 -8.23 15.46
C GLU A 23 10.73 -6.96 14.61
N GLU A 24 11.44 -5.91 15.03
CA GLU A 24 11.51 -4.65 14.30
C GLU A 24 12.24 -4.80 12.96
N ILE A 25 13.37 -5.51 12.95
CA ILE A 25 14.11 -5.82 11.72
C ILE A 25 13.25 -6.66 10.77
N CYS A 26 12.60 -7.72 11.28
CA CYS A 26 11.70 -8.55 10.49
C CYS A 26 10.54 -7.74 9.88
N THR A 27 9.96 -6.80 10.64
CA THR A 27 8.90 -5.91 10.18
C THR A 27 9.39 -4.99 9.06
N ARG A 28 10.57 -4.38 9.23
CA ARG A 28 11.17 -3.52 8.20
C ARG A 28 11.52 -4.31 6.94
N MET A 29 12.08 -5.51 7.08
CA MET A 29 12.34 -6.41 5.95
C MET A 29 11.06 -6.75 5.20
N LYS A 30 9.99 -7.10 5.92
CA LYS A 30 8.67 -7.37 5.33
C LYS A 30 8.16 -6.18 4.54
N ASN A 31 8.20 -4.97 5.09
CA ASN A 31 7.77 -3.74 4.42
C ASN A 31 8.62 -3.42 3.18
N LEU A 32 9.92 -3.75 3.18
CA LEU A 32 10.82 -3.56 2.03
C LEU A 32 10.56 -4.57 0.91
N THR A 33 10.25 -5.82 1.25
CA THR A 33 9.82 -6.83 0.27
C THR A 33 8.44 -6.55 -0.29
N ASP A 34 7.57 -5.92 0.49
CA ASP A 34 6.20 -5.58 0.14
C ASP A 34 6.19 -4.25 -0.65
N LYS A 35 6.75 -4.29 -1.86
CA LYS A 35 6.82 -3.16 -2.82
C LYS A 35 5.44 -2.80 -3.36
N ARG A 36 4.53 -2.38 -2.49
CA ARG A 36 3.21 -1.90 -2.85
C ARG A 36 3.30 -0.44 -3.28
N SER A 37 3.39 -0.21 -4.58
CA SER A 37 3.23 1.12 -5.16
C SER A 37 1.74 1.47 -5.20
N ILE A 38 1.36 2.58 -4.56
CA ILE A 38 -0.01 3.11 -4.64
C ILE A 38 -0.05 4.12 -5.77
N ILE A 39 -0.93 3.88 -6.75
CA ILE A 39 -1.23 4.81 -7.84
C ILE A 39 -2.62 5.40 -7.57
N VAL A 40 -2.72 6.72 -7.62
CA VAL A 40 -4.00 7.43 -7.47
C VAL A 40 -4.41 7.98 -8.83
N VAL A 41 -5.60 7.62 -9.28
CA VAL A 41 -6.22 8.16 -10.50
C VAL A 41 -7.32 9.13 -10.09
N ALA A 42 -7.14 10.41 -10.41
CA ALA A 42 -8.04 11.51 -10.02
C ALA A 42 -8.49 12.33 -11.24
N GLY A 43 -9.61 13.04 -11.12
CA GLY A 43 -10.20 13.86 -12.19
C GLY A 43 -11.72 13.98 -12.08
N GLU A 44 -12.32 14.83 -12.89
CA GLU A 44 -13.76 15.14 -12.86
C GLU A 44 -14.65 13.90 -13.03
N THR A 45 -15.84 13.92 -12.43
CA THR A 45 -16.86 12.88 -12.62
C THR A 45 -17.13 12.71 -14.13
N ASN A 46 -17.30 11.47 -14.58
CA ASN A 46 -17.47 11.13 -16.00
C ASN A 46 -16.24 11.37 -16.92
N GLY A 47 -15.07 11.72 -16.36
CA GLY A 47 -13.82 11.86 -17.12
C GLY A 47 -13.18 10.54 -17.61
N GLY A 48 -13.93 9.43 -17.68
CA GLY A 48 -13.44 8.15 -18.19
C GLY A 48 -12.47 7.38 -17.26
N LYS A 49 -12.34 7.76 -15.99
CA LYS A 49 -11.38 7.15 -15.04
C LYS A 49 -11.62 5.65 -14.81
N SER A 50 -12.88 5.22 -14.62
CA SER A 50 -13.23 3.80 -14.47
C SER A 50 -12.91 3.02 -15.74
N THR A 51 -13.29 3.57 -16.91
CA THR A 51 -12.98 2.97 -18.22
C THR A 51 -11.48 2.83 -18.44
N PHE A 52 -10.70 3.85 -18.10
CA PHE A 52 -9.24 3.81 -18.20
C PHE A 52 -8.64 2.69 -17.34
N LEU A 53 -9.10 2.54 -16.09
CA LEU A 53 -8.63 1.49 -15.20
C LEU A 53 -9.03 0.09 -15.69
N ASN A 54 -10.26 -0.09 -16.20
CA ASN A 54 -10.69 -1.37 -16.76
C ASN A 54 -9.83 -1.77 -17.97
N VAL A 55 -9.53 -0.82 -18.87
CA VAL A 55 -8.63 -1.06 -20.01
C VAL A 55 -7.19 -1.35 -19.54
N LEU A 56 -6.68 -0.61 -18.57
CA LEU A 56 -5.33 -0.80 -18.02
C LEU A 56 -5.18 -2.19 -17.36
N LEU A 57 -6.23 -2.65 -16.69
CA LEU A 57 -6.25 -3.95 -16.02
C LEU A 57 -6.63 -5.11 -16.95
N GLY A 58 -7.23 -4.81 -18.11
CA GLY A 58 -7.73 -5.79 -19.06
C GLY A 58 -9.03 -6.48 -18.62
N GLU A 59 -9.71 -5.94 -17.60
CA GLU A 59 -10.92 -6.51 -17.00
C GLU A 59 -11.94 -5.41 -16.67
N ASP A 60 -13.23 -5.72 -16.83
CA ASP A 60 -14.33 -4.80 -16.54
C ASP A 60 -14.75 -4.87 -15.06
N ILE A 61 -13.92 -4.30 -14.18
CA ILE A 61 -14.08 -4.45 -12.73
C ILE A 61 -14.72 -3.23 -12.04
N LEU A 62 -14.57 -2.03 -12.59
CA LEU A 62 -15.14 -0.80 -12.05
C LEU A 62 -16.41 -0.43 -12.81
N PRO A 63 -17.46 0.06 -12.13
CA PRO A 63 -18.66 0.52 -12.81
C PRO A 63 -18.34 1.73 -13.70
N THR A 64 -18.84 1.68 -14.94
CA THR A 64 -18.68 2.73 -15.97
C THR A 64 -19.98 3.45 -16.32
N ASP A 65 -21.14 2.96 -15.89
CA ASP A 65 -22.45 3.54 -16.20
C ASP A 65 -22.83 4.72 -15.27
N PHE A 66 -23.74 5.56 -15.77
CA PHE A 66 -24.23 6.87 -15.26
C PHE A 66 -24.62 6.98 -13.76
N LEU A 67 -24.57 5.90 -12.98
CA LEU A 67 -24.69 5.95 -11.54
C LEU A 67 -23.39 6.51 -10.96
N HIS A 68 -23.32 7.84 -10.82
CA HIS A 68 -22.26 8.60 -10.11
C HIS A 68 -21.30 7.71 -9.31
N CYS A 69 -20.24 7.21 -9.96
CA CYS A 69 -19.45 6.07 -9.48
C CYS A 69 -18.51 6.41 -8.31
N THR A 70 -18.60 7.63 -7.76
CA THR A 70 -17.64 8.15 -6.78
C THR A 70 -18.36 8.77 -5.59
N PHE A 71 -19.18 8.00 -4.87
CA PHE A 71 -19.57 8.38 -3.51
C PHE A 71 -18.49 7.98 -2.47
N ALA A 72 -17.54 7.10 -2.86
CA ALA A 72 -16.47 6.59 -1.99
C ALA A 72 -15.18 6.31 -2.78
N VAL A 73 -14.03 6.35 -2.08
CA VAL A 73 -12.72 5.96 -2.62
C VAL A 73 -12.69 4.44 -2.82
N CYS A 74 -12.45 3.98 -4.06
CA CYS A 74 -12.24 2.57 -4.35
C CYS A 74 -10.75 2.23 -4.34
N LYS A 75 -10.40 1.10 -3.71
CA LYS A 75 -9.03 0.57 -3.69
C LYS A 75 -9.01 -0.82 -4.33
N ILE A 76 -8.28 -0.94 -5.43
CA ILE A 76 -8.04 -2.21 -6.12
C ILE A 76 -6.70 -2.79 -5.64
N VAL A 77 -6.68 -4.08 -5.30
CA VAL A 77 -5.49 -4.80 -4.85
C VAL A 77 -5.49 -6.19 -5.49
N TYR A 78 -4.31 -6.66 -5.91
CA TYR A 78 -4.15 -8.03 -6.39
C TYR A 78 -4.44 -9.06 -5.29
N SER A 79 -5.14 -10.13 -5.65
CA SER A 79 -5.52 -11.25 -4.78
C SER A 79 -5.70 -12.50 -5.63
N GLU A 80 -5.43 -13.69 -5.07
CA GLU A 80 -5.73 -14.98 -5.72
C GLU A 80 -7.23 -15.26 -5.81
N HIS A 81 -8.05 -14.55 -5.02
CA HIS A 81 -9.50 -14.69 -4.99
C HIS A 81 -10.20 -13.34 -5.16
N TYR A 82 -11.26 -13.34 -5.95
CA TYR A 82 -12.16 -12.19 -6.11
C TYR A 82 -12.94 -11.92 -4.82
N SER A 83 -12.91 -10.69 -4.32
CA SER A 83 -13.70 -10.27 -3.15
C SER A 83 -13.98 -8.77 -3.17
N ILE A 84 -15.11 -8.37 -2.61
CA ILE A 84 -15.51 -6.97 -2.41
C ILE A 84 -15.73 -6.75 -0.92
N LYS A 85 -15.18 -5.66 -0.38
CA LYS A 85 -15.37 -5.25 1.02
C LYS A 85 -15.70 -3.77 1.07
N THR A 86 -16.73 -3.40 1.83
CA THR A 86 -17.00 -2.02 2.20
C THR A 86 -16.18 -1.67 3.44
N LEU A 87 -15.56 -0.50 3.46
CA LEU A 87 -15.09 0.10 4.71
C LEU A 87 -16.29 0.89 5.25
N ASP A 88 -16.88 0.39 6.33
CA ASP A 88 -17.95 1.09 7.06
C ASP A 88 -17.43 2.34 7.79
#